data_AF-A0D9E5-F1
#
_entry.id   AF-A0D9E5-F1
#
_cell.length_a   1.000
_cell.length_b   1.000
_cell.length_c   1.000
_cell.angle_alpha   90.00
_cell.angle_beta   90.00
_cell.angle_gamma   90.00
#
_symmetry.space_group_name_H-M   'P 1'
#
loop_
_entity.id
_entity.type
_entity.pdbx_description
1 polymer ?
#
loop_
_entity_poly.entity_id
_entity_poly.type
_entity_poly.pdbx_seq_one_letter_code
_entity_poly.pdbx_strand_id
1 'polypeptide(L)'
;MKSRGLSTPGKQQQEVLQIVFDLGEKKQETLHVYDDSDITMIAKEFVNKHSLKEEATILIEQTIISNLQDSHCSKQSIFDRLHNEAAVKTQKRQQQFITNSLSQTFSAQKTLPYNAGEQLYLKSKQSRVSEHKQDVLYSFKPYISEKSLSLAKRPNMPTQDYLIMQGKQMAYRKEQLRNSRMAEQNQYCSFQPAINPMQIRLQILIRSQKISQEKERNYSSAQTSSIHDRLYQQGLNSLKKKKDASQMINYSCMMSPIKRKPSDIPFLERMQMSIQKRQKKLEETVLTEEPTHDITTGQKLYRPIIGRPPTNERNNSNLPIGEYLFQMRTVQEDHHNYLIEQQRQSLMNSKAKSSEKSSQIYEDKKRKVLEDIFALLDSDGDGQISASSIEISGIQAEILSILAPLLCEMESIQAHLDLEQFIEAANRLIQSLNVSDKNKLINGLRPKKMLDLDQCTFQPKLCKHSMKLVKSGPKLQQNKLELVKQEQEQKVMQECTFKPQLYNPLRIYDFMLNQ
;
A
#
# COMPACT_ATOMS: atom_id res chain seq x y z
N MET A 1 -68.54 12.45 1.28
CA MET A 1 -67.42 11.88 2.07
C MET A 1 -66.15 12.62 1.68
N LYS A 2 -65.66 13.52 2.55
CA LYS A 2 -64.40 14.26 2.33
C LYS A 2 -63.29 13.52 3.09
N SER A 3 -62.35 12.93 2.36
CA SER A 3 -61.18 12.25 2.91
C SER A 3 -60.22 13.28 3.53
N ARG A 4 -60.22 13.38 4.86
CA ARG A 4 -59.19 14.09 5.62
C ARG A 4 -57.92 13.23 5.59
N GLY A 5 -56.95 13.62 4.76
CA GLY A 5 -55.61 13.06 4.77
C GLY A 5 -54.87 13.43 6.05
N LEU A 6 -54.37 12.44 6.77
CA LEU A 6 -53.54 12.58 7.96
C LEU A 6 -52.19 13.18 7.53
N SER A 7 -51.92 14.44 7.90
CA SER A 7 -50.61 15.06 7.76
C SER A 7 -49.67 14.51 8.82
N THR A 8 -48.68 13.71 8.42
CA THR A 8 -47.57 13.31 9.29
C THR A 8 -46.74 14.55 9.67
N PRO A 9 -46.30 14.69 10.94
CA PRO A 9 -45.50 15.82 11.39
C PRO A 9 -44.21 15.91 10.57
N GLY A 10 -43.96 17.11 10.03
CA GLY A 10 -42.97 17.38 8.98
C GLY A 10 -41.54 17.02 9.39
N LYS A 11 -40.93 16.10 8.63
CA LYS A 11 -39.48 15.98 8.61
C LYS A 11 -38.91 17.29 8.06
N GLN A 12 -37.99 17.91 8.79
CA GLN A 12 -37.21 19.03 8.26
C GLN A 12 -36.45 18.51 7.03
N GLN A 13 -36.72 19.09 5.87
CA GLN A 13 -36.05 18.72 4.63
C GLN A 13 -34.57 19.05 4.75
N GLN A 14 -33.73 18.03 4.70
CA GLN A 14 -32.29 18.18 4.76
C GLN A 14 -31.78 18.54 3.37
N GLU A 15 -31.02 19.62 3.28
CA GLU A 15 -30.34 20.04 2.05
C GLU A 15 -29.15 19.10 1.80
N VAL A 16 -29.08 18.53 0.60
CA VAL A 16 -28.11 17.50 0.21
C VAL A 16 -27.04 18.07 -0.68
N LEU A 17 -27.43 19.00 -1.55
CA LEU A 17 -26.57 19.52 -2.60
C LEU A 17 -26.93 20.96 -2.95
N GLN A 18 -25.90 21.79 -3.06
CA GLN A 18 -25.97 23.19 -3.46
C GLN A 18 -25.10 23.36 -4.71
N ILE A 19 -25.69 23.74 -5.84
CA ILE A 19 -24.96 23.97 -7.11
C ILE A 19 -25.13 25.42 -7.53
N VAL A 20 -24.03 26.09 -7.90
CA VAL A 20 -24.07 27.46 -8.45
C VAL A 20 -23.94 27.37 -9.97
N PHE A 21 -24.96 27.86 -10.69
CA PHE A 21 -24.95 27.95 -12.15
C PHE A 21 -24.64 29.40 -12.58
N ASP A 22 -23.69 29.54 -13.50
CA ASP A 22 -23.42 30.80 -14.19
C ASP A 22 -24.32 30.89 -15.43
N LEU A 23 -25.22 31.87 -15.44
CA LEU A 23 -26.20 32.08 -16.52
C LEU A 23 -25.70 33.09 -17.56
N GLY A 24 -24.46 33.58 -17.43
CA GLY A 24 -23.91 34.65 -18.25
C GLY A 24 -24.21 36.05 -17.69
N GLU A 25 -23.61 37.09 -18.30
CA GLU A 25 -23.74 38.49 -17.85
C GLU A 25 -23.42 38.75 -16.36
N LYS A 26 -22.57 37.91 -15.76
CA LYS A 26 -22.26 37.91 -14.31
C LYS A 26 -23.47 37.59 -13.41
N LYS A 27 -24.51 36.94 -13.95
CA LYS A 27 -25.64 36.43 -13.15
C LYS A 27 -25.34 34.99 -12.73
N GLN A 28 -25.25 34.76 -11.44
CA GLN A 28 -25.11 33.44 -10.84
C GLN A 28 -26.35 33.12 -10.02
N GLU A 29 -26.88 31.91 -10.17
CA GLU A 29 -28.01 31.41 -9.37
C GLU A 29 -27.59 30.14 -8.64
N THR A 30 -28.04 30.00 -7.39
CA THR A 30 -27.84 28.79 -6.60
C THR A 30 -29.07 27.89 -6.65
N LEU A 31 -28.87 26.64 -7.03
CA LEU A 31 -29.86 25.58 -6.99
C LEU A 31 -29.67 24.73 -5.73
N HIS A 32 -30.71 24.65 -4.90
CA HIS A 32 -30.75 23.83 -3.69
C HIS A 32 -31.53 22.53 -3.96
N VAL A 33 -30.94 21.39 -3.60
CA VAL A 33 -31.53 20.06 -3.78
C VAL A 33 -31.67 19.38 -2.42
N TYR A 34 -32.88 18.91 -2.11
CA TYR A 34 -33.22 18.23 -0.85
C TYR A 34 -33.44 16.73 -1.07
N ASP A 35 -33.26 15.92 -0.01
CA ASP A 35 -33.26 14.44 -0.07
C ASP A 35 -34.52 13.83 -0.73
N ASP A 36 -35.68 14.44 -0.51
CA ASP A 36 -36.99 13.93 -0.98
C ASP A 36 -37.48 14.59 -2.28
N SER A 37 -36.65 15.42 -2.91
CA SER A 37 -37.10 16.21 -4.08
C SER A 37 -36.96 15.44 -5.39
N ASP A 38 -37.94 15.60 -6.29
CA ASP A 38 -37.86 15.08 -7.65
C ASP A 38 -36.90 15.94 -8.50
N ILE A 39 -35.78 15.35 -8.90
CA ILE A 39 -34.70 16.00 -9.65
C ILE A 39 -35.22 16.58 -10.96
N THR A 40 -36.10 15.85 -11.66
CA THR A 40 -36.64 16.28 -12.95
C THR A 40 -37.54 17.50 -12.77
N MET A 41 -38.29 17.58 -11.66
CA MET A 41 -39.12 18.74 -11.32
C MET A 41 -38.27 19.95 -10.95
N ILE A 42 -37.24 19.78 -10.12
CA ILE A 42 -36.31 20.88 -9.76
C ILE A 42 -35.63 21.45 -11.02
N ALA A 43 -35.15 20.59 -11.92
CA ALA A 43 -34.50 21.03 -13.15
C ALA A 43 -35.46 21.81 -14.05
N LYS A 44 -36.70 21.33 -14.21
CA LYS A 44 -37.74 22.04 -14.98
C LYS A 44 -38.12 23.38 -14.35
N GLU A 45 -38.26 23.43 -13.03
CA GLU A 45 -38.57 24.68 -12.32
C GLU A 45 -37.46 25.70 -12.50
N PHE A 46 -36.20 25.28 -12.43
CA PHE A 46 -35.04 26.14 -12.67
C PHE A 46 -35.00 26.67 -14.12
N VAL A 47 -35.22 25.79 -15.11
CA VAL A 47 -35.27 26.17 -16.53
C VAL A 47 -36.39 27.19 -16.79
N ASN A 48 -37.58 26.95 -16.23
CA ASN A 48 -38.71 27.87 -16.36
C ASN A 48 -38.44 29.21 -15.65
N LYS A 49 -37.84 29.19 -14.46
CA LYS A 49 -37.48 30.39 -13.68
C LYS A 49 -36.54 31.32 -14.46
N HIS A 50 -35.60 30.75 -15.21
CA HIS A 50 -34.59 31.52 -15.95
C HIS A 50 -34.86 31.62 -17.46
N SER A 51 -36.04 31.18 -17.93
CA SER A 51 -36.43 31.20 -19.35
C SER A 51 -35.39 30.52 -20.27
N LEU A 52 -34.81 29.41 -19.80
CA LEU A 52 -33.83 28.63 -20.57
C LEU A 52 -34.56 27.72 -21.58
N LYS A 53 -33.82 27.24 -22.59
CA LYS A 53 -34.35 26.25 -23.55
C LYS A 53 -34.63 24.92 -22.84
N GLU A 54 -35.63 24.18 -23.32
CA GLU A 54 -36.05 22.91 -22.71
C GLU A 54 -34.93 21.85 -22.69
N GLU A 55 -34.01 21.90 -23.67
CA GLU A 55 -32.80 21.07 -23.72
C GLU A 55 -31.88 21.23 -22.49
N ALA A 56 -31.90 22.42 -21.85
CA ALA A 56 -31.11 22.67 -20.64
C ALA A 56 -31.60 21.84 -19.44
N THR A 57 -32.86 21.40 -19.45
CA THR A 57 -33.43 20.55 -18.40
C THR A 57 -32.64 19.26 -18.24
N ILE A 58 -32.31 18.62 -19.38
CA ILE A 58 -31.56 17.36 -19.41
C ILE A 58 -30.14 17.56 -18.87
N LEU A 59 -29.51 18.69 -19.23
CA LEU A 59 -28.16 19.01 -18.77
C LEU A 59 -28.11 19.30 -17.27
N ILE A 60 -29.08 20.05 -16.75
CA ILE A 60 -29.19 20.36 -15.31
C ILE A 60 -29.47 19.09 -14.52
N GLU A 61 -30.39 18.25 -14.99
CA GLU A 61 -30.70 16.95 -14.39
C GLU A 61 -29.46 16.04 -14.32
N GLN A 62 -28.72 15.89 -15.43
CA GLN A 62 -27.47 15.12 -15.46
C GLN A 62 -26.42 15.69 -14.50
N THR A 63 -26.33 17.01 -14.40
CA THR A 63 -25.38 17.70 -13.50
C THR A 63 -25.72 17.43 -12.04
N ILE A 64 -27.01 17.48 -11.66
CA ILE A 64 -27.46 17.14 -10.30
C ILE A 64 -27.14 15.68 -9.99
N ILE A 65 -27.45 14.75 -10.90
CA ILE A 65 -27.18 13.32 -10.71
C ILE A 65 -25.69 13.04 -10.53
N SER A 66 -24.83 13.65 -11.36
CA SER A 66 -23.37 13.47 -11.27
C SER A 66 -22.84 13.95 -9.91
N ASN A 67 -23.26 15.14 -9.46
CA ASN A 67 -22.81 15.70 -8.18
C ASN A 67 -23.36 14.91 -6.97
N LEU A 68 -24.60 14.42 -7.06
CA LEU A 68 -25.14 13.51 -6.03
C LEU A 68 -24.31 12.23 -5.95
N GLN A 69 -23.93 11.62 -7.08
CA GLN A 69 -23.05 10.44 -7.09
C GLN A 69 -21.67 10.72 -6.48
N ASP A 70 -21.07 11.87 -6.80
CA ASP A 70 -19.78 12.28 -6.24
C ASP A 70 -19.84 12.53 -4.72
N SER A 71 -20.93 13.13 -4.24
CA SER A 71 -21.15 13.36 -2.81
C SER A 71 -21.32 12.06 -2.03
N HIS A 72 -22.00 11.06 -2.60
CA HIS A 72 -22.08 9.71 -2.02
C HIS A 72 -20.73 8.98 -2.03
N CYS A 73 -19.90 9.24 -3.05
CA CYS A 73 -18.55 8.66 -3.17
C CYS A 73 -17.58 9.20 -2.11
N SER A 74 -17.80 10.41 -1.59
CA SER A 74 -16.98 11.03 -0.53
C SER A 74 -17.19 10.41 0.86
N LYS A 75 -18.33 9.75 1.12
CA LYS A 75 -18.64 9.13 2.42
C LYS A 75 -18.27 7.64 2.49
N GLN A 76 -17.85 7.03 1.38
CA GLN A 76 -17.37 5.66 1.37
C GLN A 76 -15.95 5.59 1.91
N SER A 77 -15.69 4.60 2.77
CA SER A 77 -14.34 4.31 3.26
C SER A 77 -13.38 4.18 2.08
N ILE A 78 -12.15 4.70 2.22
CA ILE A 78 -11.09 4.59 1.19
C ILE A 78 -10.93 3.14 0.71
N PHE A 79 -11.22 2.18 1.60
CA PHE A 79 -11.23 0.75 1.31
C PHE A 79 -12.32 0.35 0.31
N ASP A 80 -13.55 0.86 0.46
CA ASP A 80 -14.67 0.57 -0.43
C ASP A 80 -14.49 1.24 -1.81
N ARG A 81 -13.90 2.44 -1.84
CA ARG A 81 -13.49 3.11 -3.10
C ARG A 81 -12.52 2.26 -3.90
N LEU A 82 -11.47 1.75 -3.25
CA LEU A 82 -10.47 0.89 -3.91
C LEU A 82 -11.07 -0.45 -4.35
N HIS A 83 -11.98 -1.01 -3.55
CA HIS A 83 -12.64 -2.28 -3.87
C HIS A 83 -13.60 -2.13 -5.07
N ASN A 84 -14.37 -1.04 -5.11
CA ASN A 84 -15.27 -0.74 -6.23
C ASN A 84 -14.49 -0.39 -7.51
N GLU A 85 -13.38 0.36 -7.40
CA GLU A 85 -12.52 0.65 -8.56
C GLU A 85 -11.84 -0.61 -9.11
N ALA A 86 -11.43 -1.53 -8.24
CA ALA A 86 -10.91 -2.84 -8.64
C ALA A 86 -12.00 -3.69 -9.32
N ALA A 87 -13.23 -3.69 -8.81
CA ALA A 87 -14.36 -4.39 -9.42
C ALA A 87 -14.69 -3.84 -10.81
N VAL A 88 -14.77 -2.51 -10.96
CA VAL A 88 -15.02 -1.83 -12.25
C VAL A 88 -13.88 -2.09 -13.25
N LYS A 89 -12.61 -2.08 -12.80
CA LYS A 89 -11.48 -2.46 -13.66
C LYS A 89 -11.57 -3.91 -14.12
N THR A 90 -12.01 -4.81 -13.25
CA THR A 90 -12.19 -6.23 -13.59
C THR A 90 -13.33 -6.40 -14.61
N GLN A 91 -14.43 -5.66 -14.44
CA GLN A 91 -15.59 -5.70 -15.32
C GLN A 91 -15.30 -5.05 -16.70
N LYS A 92 -14.57 -3.92 -16.74
CA LYS A 92 -14.08 -3.33 -18.00
C LYS A 92 -13.15 -4.27 -18.75
N ARG A 93 -12.29 -5.02 -18.04
CA ARG A 93 -11.41 -6.02 -18.66
C ARG A 93 -12.19 -7.18 -19.27
N GLN A 94 -13.28 -7.60 -18.63
CA GLN A 94 -14.20 -8.61 -19.17
C GLN A 94 -15.00 -8.07 -20.36
N GLN A 95 -15.49 -6.83 -20.31
CA GLN A 95 -16.19 -6.18 -21.42
C GLN A 95 -15.27 -5.97 -22.64
N GLN A 96 -14.02 -5.55 -22.44
CA GLN A 96 -13.02 -5.45 -23.52
C GLN A 96 -12.72 -6.81 -24.17
N PHE A 97 -12.81 -7.90 -23.40
CA PHE A 97 -12.68 -9.25 -23.91
C PHE A 97 -13.88 -9.64 -24.78
N ILE A 98 -15.09 -9.24 -24.38
CA ILE A 98 -16.34 -9.50 -25.12
C ILE A 98 -16.37 -8.66 -26.42
N THR A 99 -16.00 -7.37 -26.38
CA THR A 99 -16.02 -6.51 -27.58
C THR A 99 -14.98 -6.91 -28.62
N ASN A 100 -13.82 -7.44 -28.19
CA ASN A 100 -12.82 -7.97 -29.12
C ASN A 100 -13.17 -9.36 -29.67
N SER A 101 -14.13 -10.06 -29.07
CA SER A 101 -14.64 -11.35 -29.57
C SER A 101 -15.85 -11.19 -30.50
N LEU A 102 -16.51 -10.04 -30.52
CA LEU A 102 -17.73 -9.79 -31.30
C LEU A 102 -17.48 -9.28 -32.73
N SER A 103 -16.26 -8.88 -33.09
CA SER A 103 -15.90 -8.39 -34.43
C SER A 103 -15.47 -9.50 -35.41
N GLN A 104 -15.58 -10.77 -35.03
CA GLN A 104 -15.44 -11.91 -35.94
C GLN A 104 -16.57 -12.91 -35.67
N THR A 105 -17.72 -12.77 -36.32
CA THR A 105 -18.60 -13.91 -36.72
C THR A 105 -19.86 -13.42 -37.45
N PHE A 106 -19.77 -13.35 -38.78
CA PHE A 106 -20.87 -13.78 -39.64
C PHE A 106 -20.44 -15.07 -40.33
N SER A 107 -20.75 -16.22 -39.73
CA SER A 107 -21.12 -17.43 -40.46
C SER A 107 -21.56 -18.49 -39.45
N ALA A 108 -22.82 -18.90 -39.58
CA ALA A 108 -23.45 -19.90 -38.73
C ALA A 108 -22.99 -21.30 -39.18
N GLN A 109 -22.05 -21.90 -38.44
CA GLN A 109 -21.91 -23.36 -38.41
C GLN A 109 -21.70 -23.82 -36.97
N LYS A 110 -22.45 -24.85 -36.58
CA LYS A 110 -22.46 -25.49 -35.27
C LYS A 110 -21.05 -25.86 -34.85
N THR A 111 -20.49 -25.20 -33.84
CA THR A 111 -19.20 -25.55 -33.27
C THR A 111 -19.37 -26.43 -32.03
N LEU A 112 -18.72 -27.59 -32.08
CA LEU A 112 -18.42 -28.46 -30.95
C LEU A 112 -17.61 -27.70 -29.88
N PRO A 113 -17.64 -28.14 -28.60
CA PRO A 113 -16.98 -27.45 -27.49
C PRO A 113 -15.49 -27.26 -27.76
N TYR A 114 -15.10 -25.99 -27.91
CA TYR A 114 -13.75 -25.57 -28.23
C TYR A 114 -12.80 -25.79 -27.04
N ASN A 115 -11.98 -26.85 -27.12
CA ASN A 115 -10.93 -27.12 -26.13
C ASN A 115 -9.59 -26.53 -26.62
N ALA A 116 -9.21 -25.40 -26.03
CA ALA A 116 -7.99 -24.67 -26.40
C ALA A 116 -6.70 -25.51 -26.25
N GLY A 117 -6.69 -26.53 -25.38
CA GLY A 117 -5.53 -27.41 -25.20
C GLY A 117 -5.25 -28.29 -26.42
N GLU A 118 -6.30 -28.74 -27.11
CA GLU A 118 -6.19 -29.64 -28.25
C GLU A 118 -5.68 -28.91 -29.51
N GLN A 119 -6.08 -27.65 -29.70
CA GLN A 119 -5.57 -26.82 -30.79
C GLN A 119 -4.08 -26.48 -30.60
N LEU A 120 -3.64 -26.20 -29.38
CA LEU A 120 -2.22 -25.98 -29.08
C LEU A 120 -1.39 -27.25 -29.35
N TYR A 121 -1.92 -28.41 -28.99
CA TYR A 121 -1.27 -29.69 -29.26
C TYR A 121 -1.14 -29.97 -30.77
N LEU A 122 -2.23 -29.79 -31.54
CA LEU A 122 -2.22 -29.97 -32.99
C LEU A 122 -1.29 -28.98 -33.72
N LYS A 123 -1.27 -27.72 -33.28
CA LYS A 123 -0.37 -26.69 -33.84
C LYS A 123 1.10 -27.02 -33.58
N SER A 124 1.42 -27.54 -32.39
CA SER A 124 2.79 -28.01 -32.08
C SER A 124 3.21 -29.24 -32.92
N LYS A 125 2.25 -30.06 -33.34
CA LYS A 125 2.50 -31.25 -34.16
C LYS A 125 2.70 -30.89 -35.64
N GLN A 126 1.95 -29.92 -36.16
CA GLN A 126 2.09 -29.44 -37.55
C GLN A 126 3.40 -28.66 -37.77
N SER A 127 3.90 -27.93 -36.77
CA SER A 127 5.21 -27.27 -36.85
C SER A 127 6.40 -28.24 -36.93
N ARG A 128 6.23 -29.54 -36.63
CA ARG A 128 7.31 -30.53 -36.69
C ARG A 128 7.39 -31.29 -38.02
N VAL A 129 6.40 -31.17 -38.89
CA VAL A 129 6.31 -32.01 -40.11
C VAL A 129 6.65 -31.24 -41.40
N SER A 130 6.83 -29.91 -41.33
CA SER A 130 6.92 -29.07 -42.54
C SER A 130 8.31 -28.53 -42.89
N GLU A 131 9.37 -28.87 -42.15
CA GLU A 131 10.73 -28.39 -42.47
C GLU A 131 11.67 -29.56 -42.76
N HIS A 132 11.62 -30.01 -44.02
CA HIS A 132 12.71 -30.76 -44.62
C HIS A 132 13.73 -29.79 -45.25
N LYS A 133 14.95 -29.83 -44.69
CA LYS A 133 16.26 -29.57 -45.34
C LYS A 133 16.59 -28.13 -45.75
N GLN A 134 17.18 -27.41 -44.81
CA GLN A 134 18.54 -26.90 -44.97
C GLN A 134 19.22 -26.95 -43.59
N ASP A 135 20.23 -27.79 -43.45
CA ASP A 135 21.08 -27.90 -42.25
C ASP A 135 21.92 -26.63 -42.09
N VAL A 136 21.29 -25.52 -41.72
CA VAL A 136 21.98 -24.40 -41.12
C VAL A 136 22.00 -24.67 -39.63
N LEU A 137 23.20 -24.87 -39.11
CA LEU A 137 23.51 -25.14 -37.71
C LEU A 137 23.10 -23.94 -36.83
N TYR A 138 21.79 -23.70 -36.65
CA TYR A 138 21.27 -22.66 -35.77
C TYR A 138 21.48 -23.11 -34.32
N SER A 139 22.68 -22.88 -33.80
CA SER A 139 22.92 -22.94 -32.37
C SER A 139 22.27 -21.71 -31.73
N PHE A 140 20.95 -21.76 -31.53
CA PHE A 140 20.23 -20.78 -30.73
C PHE A 140 20.70 -20.92 -29.29
N LYS A 141 21.78 -20.22 -28.93
CA LYS A 141 22.24 -20.06 -27.56
C LYS A 141 21.48 -18.85 -27.02
N PRO A 142 20.40 -19.04 -26.25
CA PRO A 142 19.69 -17.90 -25.68
C PRO A 142 20.69 -17.05 -24.90
N TYR A 143 20.62 -15.73 -25.08
CA TYR A 143 21.47 -14.80 -24.36
C TYR A 143 21.10 -14.83 -22.88
N ILE A 144 21.83 -15.64 -22.11
CA ILE A 144 21.71 -15.70 -20.66
C ILE A 144 22.55 -14.55 -20.09
N SER A 145 21.90 -13.60 -19.43
CA SER A 145 22.61 -12.47 -18.80
C SER A 145 23.71 -12.98 -17.86
N GLU A 146 24.82 -12.24 -17.69
CA GLU A 146 25.92 -12.63 -16.80
C GLU A 146 25.45 -12.85 -15.35
N LYS A 147 24.40 -12.13 -14.93
CA LYS A 147 23.72 -12.33 -13.64
C LYS A 147 22.98 -13.67 -13.59
N SER A 148 22.27 -14.03 -14.66
CA SER A 148 21.64 -15.34 -14.80
C SER A 148 22.68 -16.47 -14.91
N LEU A 149 23.83 -16.21 -15.52
CA LEU A 149 24.92 -17.16 -15.70
C LEU A 149 25.67 -17.40 -14.39
N SER A 150 25.85 -16.37 -13.56
CA SER A 150 26.37 -16.51 -12.19
C SER A 150 25.37 -17.19 -11.24
N LEU A 151 24.06 -16.99 -11.41
CA LEU A 151 23.03 -17.77 -10.72
C LEU A 151 22.96 -19.23 -11.22
N ALA A 152 23.30 -19.47 -12.48
CA ALA A 152 23.32 -20.80 -13.10
C ALA A 152 24.61 -21.59 -12.83
N LYS A 153 25.70 -20.90 -12.43
CA LYS A 153 26.94 -21.53 -11.94
C LYS A 153 26.65 -22.22 -10.61
N ARG A 154 26.07 -23.41 -10.68
CA ARG A 154 25.91 -24.29 -9.54
C ARG A 154 27.30 -24.83 -9.16
N PRO A 155 27.67 -24.83 -7.88
CA PRO A 155 28.82 -25.61 -7.45
C PRO A 155 28.62 -27.07 -7.84
N ASN A 156 29.71 -27.80 -8.05
CA ASN A 156 29.71 -29.18 -8.52
C ASN A 156 29.27 -30.15 -7.40
N MET A 157 28.05 -29.96 -6.91
CA MET A 157 27.40 -30.72 -5.84
C MET A 157 25.95 -31.01 -6.23
N PRO A 158 25.35 -32.09 -5.71
CA PRO A 158 23.94 -32.40 -5.94
C PRO A 158 23.05 -31.20 -5.62
N THR A 159 22.04 -30.96 -6.46
CA THR A 159 21.15 -29.79 -6.29
C THR A 159 20.45 -29.79 -4.92
N GLN A 160 20.13 -30.97 -4.40
CA GLN A 160 19.57 -31.14 -3.06
C GLN A 160 20.51 -30.60 -1.97
N ASP A 161 21.78 -30.98 -2.00
CA ASP A 161 22.76 -30.56 -0.99
C ASP A 161 23.06 -29.06 -1.07
N TYR A 162 23.11 -28.51 -2.29
CA TYR A 162 23.25 -27.07 -2.50
C TYR A 162 22.11 -26.27 -1.87
N LEU A 163 20.86 -26.70 -2.09
CA LEU A 163 19.68 -26.05 -1.51
C LEU A 163 19.65 -26.18 0.02
N ILE A 164 20.04 -27.33 0.57
CA ILE A 164 20.17 -27.52 2.02
C ILE A 164 21.24 -26.58 2.59
N MET A 165 22.40 -26.49 1.94
CA MET A 165 23.49 -25.60 2.33
C MET A 165 23.06 -24.12 2.29
N GLN A 166 22.38 -23.71 1.22
CA GLN A 166 21.85 -22.34 1.08
C GLN A 166 20.80 -22.03 2.15
N GLY A 167 19.92 -22.99 2.45
CA GLY A 167 18.95 -22.89 3.55
C GLY A 167 19.64 -22.69 4.91
N LYS A 168 20.70 -23.46 5.19
CA LYS A 168 21.52 -23.31 6.41
C LYS A 168 22.19 -21.93 6.50
N GLN A 169 22.78 -21.44 5.41
CA GLN A 169 23.38 -20.10 5.36
C GLN A 169 22.35 -18.99 5.60
N MET A 170 21.17 -19.11 5.00
CA MET A 170 20.08 -18.16 5.23
C MET A 170 19.57 -18.19 6.67
N ALA A 171 19.39 -19.37 7.25
CA ALA A 171 18.99 -19.52 8.65
C ALA A 171 20.01 -18.88 9.59
N TYR A 172 21.31 -19.15 9.38
CA TYR A 172 22.40 -18.55 10.14
C TYR A 172 22.41 -17.02 10.03
N ARG A 173 22.28 -16.47 8.81
CA ARG A 173 22.23 -15.01 8.59
C ARG A 173 21.02 -14.36 9.29
N LYS A 174 19.86 -15.05 9.27
CA LYS A 174 18.66 -14.59 9.96
C LYS A 174 18.83 -14.59 11.48
N GLU A 175 19.51 -15.60 12.03
CA GLU A 175 19.83 -15.69 13.45
C GLU A 175 20.82 -14.62 13.90
N GLN A 176 21.88 -14.37 13.11
CA GLN A 176 22.82 -13.27 13.31
C GLN A 176 22.11 -11.90 13.38
N LEU A 177 21.22 -11.61 12.43
CA LEU A 177 20.42 -10.36 12.44
C LEU A 177 19.50 -10.27 13.66
N ARG A 178 18.91 -11.39 14.08
CA ARG A 178 18.07 -11.44 15.29
C ARG A 178 18.90 -11.15 16.54
N ASN A 179 20.10 -11.73 16.65
CA ASN A 179 21.02 -11.50 17.76
C ASN A 179 21.54 -10.06 17.77
N SER A 180 21.84 -9.47 16.61
CA SER A 180 22.22 -8.05 16.50
C SER A 180 21.10 -7.14 16.98
N ARG A 181 19.86 -7.36 16.53
CA ARG A 181 18.71 -6.56 17.00
C ARG A 181 18.47 -6.72 18.49
N MET A 182 18.60 -7.93 19.03
CA MET A 182 18.48 -8.16 20.47
C MET A 182 19.60 -7.45 21.25
N ALA A 183 20.83 -7.47 20.74
CA ALA A 183 21.97 -6.78 21.35
C ALA A 183 21.78 -5.25 21.31
N GLU A 184 21.33 -4.70 20.18
CA GLU A 184 20.96 -3.29 20.03
C GLU A 184 19.84 -2.93 21.02
N GLN A 185 18.75 -3.70 21.07
CA GLN A 185 17.66 -3.47 22.04
C GLN A 185 18.16 -3.53 23.48
N ASN A 186 19.08 -4.44 23.81
CA ASN A 186 19.68 -4.53 25.15
C ASN A 186 20.61 -3.35 25.46
N GLN A 187 21.26 -2.73 24.47
CA GLN A 187 22.06 -1.51 24.69
C GLN A 187 21.18 -0.33 25.11
N TYR A 188 19.94 -0.25 24.60
CA TYR A 188 18.98 0.80 24.97
C TYR A 188 18.13 0.46 26.20
N CYS A 189 18.25 -0.75 26.76
CA CYS A 189 17.52 -1.13 27.96
C CYS A 189 18.26 -0.65 29.22
N SER A 190 17.77 0.41 29.86
CA SER A 190 18.30 0.94 31.12
C SER A 190 18.03 0.05 32.33
N PHE A 191 17.13 -0.93 32.19
CA PHE A 191 16.81 -1.90 33.22
C PHE A 191 17.76 -3.10 33.13
N GLN A 192 18.84 -3.07 33.91
CA GLN A 192 19.69 -4.23 34.17
C GLN A 192 19.28 -4.81 35.52
N PRO A 193 18.37 -5.80 35.58
CA PRO A 193 18.05 -6.43 36.84
C PRO A 193 19.32 -7.05 37.41
N ALA A 194 19.68 -6.70 38.65
CA ALA A 194 20.76 -7.34 39.38
C ALA A 194 20.35 -8.77 39.73
N ILE A 195 20.37 -9.65 38.74
CA ILE A 195 20.08 -11.07 38.92
C ILE A 195 21.32 -11.67 39.57
N ASN A 196 21.12 -12.33 40.72
CA ASN A 196 22.17 -13.02 41.43
C ASN A 196 22.91 -13.97 40.45
N PRO A 197 24.25 -13.88 40.32
CA PRO A 197 25.01 -14.69 39.35
C PRO A 197 24.80 -16.20 39.55
N MET A 198 24.48 -16.62 40.78
CA MET A 198 24.14 -18.01 41.09
C MET A 198 22.84 -18.45 40.40
N GLN A 199 21.84 -17.57 40.34
CA GLN A 199 20.56 -17.83 39.68
C GLN A 199 20.70 -17.86 38.14
N ILE A 200 21.58 -17.02 37.57
CA ILE A 200 21.94 -17.08 36.14
C ILE A 200 22.60 -18.43 35.83
N ARG A 201 23.57 -18.86 36.65
CA ARG A 201 24.24 -20.16 36.48
C ARG A 201 23.26 -21.32 36.59
N LEU A 202 22.31 -21.25 37.52
CA LEU A 202 21.27 -22.26 37.71
C LEU A 202 20.29 -22.31 36.52
N GLN A 203 19.90 -21.15 35.97
CA GLN A 203 19.07 -21.11 34.76
C GLN A 203 19.79 -21.67 33.53
N ILE A 204 21.08 -21.36 33.35
CA ILE A 204 21.88 -21.92 32.26
C ILE A 204 21.94 -23.44 32.38
N LEU A 205 22.11 -23.96 33.61
CA LEU A 205 22.21 -25.40 33.87
C LEU A 205 20.86 -26.12 33.67
N ILE A 206 19.75 -25.53 34.12
CA ILE A 206 18.41 -26.08 33.84
C ILE A 206 18.13 -26.09 32.34
N ARG A 207 18.50 -25.02 31.63
CA ARG A 207 18.29 -24.92 30.19
C ARG A 207 19.13 -25.94 29.43
N SER A 208 20.40 -26.12 29.79
CA SER A 208 21.26 -27.12 29.15
C SER A 208 20.76 -28.54 29.43
N GLN A 209 20.29 -28.83 30.65
CA GLN A 209 19.72 -30.13 30.99
C GLN A 209 18.44 -30.44 30.20
N LYS A 210 17.54 -29.46 30.04
CA LYS A 210 16.34 -29.61 29.20
C LYS A 210 16.70 -29.85 27.74
N ILE A 211 17.68 -29.11 27.20
CA ILE A 211 18.15 -29.31 25.82
C ILE A 211 18.74 -30.72 25.65
N SER A 212 19.49 -31.23 26.62
CA SER A 212 20.03 -32.60 26.58
C SER A 212 18.93 -33.65 26.62
N GLN A 213 17.94 -33.52 27.52
CA GLN A 213 16.80 -34.45 27.59
C GLN A 213 15.96 -34.43 26.31
N GLU A 214 15.78 -33.26 25.68
CA GLU A 214 15.04 -33.13 24.43
C GLU A 214 15.82 -33.71 23.24
N LYS A 215 17.15 -33.55 23.24
CA LYS A 215 18.02 -34.24 22.28
C LYS A 215 17.96 -35.75 22.45
N GLU A 216 18.00 -36.28 23.66
CA GLU A 216 17.87 -37.73 23.92
C GLU A 216 16.48 -38.27 23.51
N ARG A 217 15.40 -37.54 23.82
CA ARG A 217 14.05 -37.89 23.34
C ARG A 217 13.97 -37.90 21.82
N ASN A 218 14.55 -36.88 21.17
CA ASN A 218 14.53 -36.79 19.72
C ASN A 218 15.40 -37.86 19.07
N TYR A 219 16.58 -38.16 19.62
CA TYR A 219 17.48 -39.21 19.12
C TYR A 219 16.87 -40.61 19.28
N SER A 220 16.27 -40.90 20.44
CA SER A 220 15.57 -42.17 20.69
C SER A 220 14.33 -42.35 19.80
N SER A 221 13.63 -41.24 19.49
CA SER A 221 12.48 -41.27 18.57
C SER A 221 12.86 -41.31 17.08
N ALA A 222 14.08 -40.87 16.73
CA ALA A 222 14.58 -40.88 15.35
C ALA A 222 15.20 -42.24 14.95
N GLN A 223 15.59 -43.09 15.91
CA GLN A 223 16.19 -44.39 15.63
C GLN A 223 15.19 -45.53 15.37
N THR A 224 13.90 -45.38 15.68
CA THR A 224 12.96 -46.53 15.67
C THR A 224 11.70 -46.35 14.82
N SER A 225 11.44 -45.16 14.26
CA SER A 225 10.30 -44.98 13.36
C SER A 225 10.54 -43.88 12.34
N SER A 226 10.20 -44.17 11.08
CA SER A 226 10.20 -43.16 10.02
C SER A 226 9.27 -42.03 10.42
N ILE A 227 9.60 -40.79 10.05
CA ILE A 227 8.79 -39.60 10.38
C ILE A 227 7.32 -39.76 9.90
N HIS A 228 7.13 -40.56 8.85
CA HIS A 228 5.82 -40.93 8.30
C HIS A 228 5.01 -41.82 9.24
N ASP A 229 5.65 -42.77 9.94
CA ASP A 229 4.97 -43.66 10.90
C ASP A 229 4.47 -42.88 12.11
N ARG A 230 5.26 -41.89 12.58
CA ARG A 230 4.88 -41.02 13.70
C ARG A 230 3.66 -40.16 13.35
N LEU A 231 3.63 -39.59 12.14
CA LEU A 231 2.48 -38.82 11.66
C LEU A 231 1.25 -39.71 11.45
N TYR A 232 1.43 -40.94 10.96
CA TYR A 232 0.36 -41.92 10.80
C TYR A 232 -0.26 -42.31 12.15
N GLN A 233 0.58 -42.65 13.14
CA GLN A 233 0.09 -42.93 14.51
C GLN A 233 -0.60 -41.73 15.15
N GLN A 234 -0.10 -40.52 14.93
CA GLN A 234 -0.75 -39.30 15.41
C GLN A 234 -2.13 -39.10 14.77
N GLY A 235 -2.27 -39.41 13.48
CA GLY A 235 -3.55 -39.42 12.77
C GLY A 235 -4.54 -40.45 13.35
N LEU A 236 -4.08 -41.67 13.60
CA LEU A 236 -4.89 -42.73 14.21
C LEU A 236 -5.37 -42.37 15.63
N ASN A 237 -4.48 -41.79 16.45
CA ASN A 237 -4.82 -41.34 17.80
C ASN A 237 -5.85 -40.19 17.78
N SER A 238 -5.77 -39.30 16.79
CA SER A 238 -6.74 -38.21 16.61
C SER A 238 -8.12 -38.74 16.20
N LEU A 239 -8.15 -39.75 15.32
CA LEU A 239 -9.37 -40.47 14.94
C LEU A 239 -10.02 -41.20 16.12
N LYS A 240 -9.21 -41.84 16.97
CA LYS A 240 -9.70 -42.54 18.16
C LYS A 240 -10.34 -41.55 19.15
N LYS A 241 -9.67 -40.44 19.44
CA LYS A 241 -10.22 -39.36 20.29
C LYS A 241 -11.55 -38.80 19.76
N LYS A 242 -11.71 -38.67 18.44
CA LYS A 242 -12.97 -38.23 17.84
C LYS A 242 -14.09 -39.27 18.00
N LYS A 243 -13.78 -40.55 17.87
CA LYS A 243 -14.75 -41.64 18.10
C LYS A 243 -15.19 -41.71 19.56
N ASP A 244 -14.25 -41.62 20.49
CA ASP A 244 -14.53 -41.67 21.93
C ASP A 244 -15.39 -40.47 22.37
N ALA A 245 -15.08 -39.27 21.85
CA ALA A 245 -15.88 -38.07 22.10
C ALA A 245 -17.31 -38.17 21.52
N SER A 246 -17.48 -38.88 20.40
CA SER A 246 -18.80 -39.06 19.77
C SER A 246 -19.65 -40.12 20.51
N GLN A 247 -19.02 -41.15 21.08
CA GLN A 247 -19.73 -42.18 21.85
C GLN A 247 -20.20 -41.69 23.22
N MET A 248 -19.46 -40.77 23.86
CA MET A 248 -19.87 -40.17 25.15
C MET A 248 -21.11 -39.27 25.06
N ILE A 249 -21.50 -38.82 23.86
CA ILE A 249 -22.69 -37.97 23.66
C ILE A 249 -23.99 -38.79 23.59
N ASN A 250 -23.90 -40.10 23.29
CA ASN A 250 -25.08 -40.89 22.94
C ASN A 250 -25.81 -41.57 24.12
N TYR A 251 -25.21 -41.62 25.31
CA TYR A 251 -25.78 -42.36 26.46
C TYR A 251 -26.38 -41.48 27.58
N SER A 252 -26.45 -40.16 27.41
CA SER A 252 -26.90 -39.22 28.47
C SER A 252 -28.19 -38.44 28.13
N CYS A 253 -29.04 -38.95 27.24
CA CYS A 253 -30.25 -38.24 26.79
C CYS A 253 -31.53 -39.08 26.89
N MET A 254 -31.82 -39.57 28.10
CA MET A 254 -33.18 -39.98 28.47
C MET A 254 -33.48 -39.28 29.80
N MET A 255 -34.52 -38.43 29.83
CA MET A 255 -35.07 -37.74 31.02
C MET A 255 -34.50 -36.35 31.42
N SER A 256 -34.31 -35.43 30.47
CA SER A 256 -34.35 -33.99 30.83
C SER A 256 -35.15 -33.17 29.81
N PRO A 257 -35.88 -32.12 30.26
CA PRO A 257 -36.73 -31.31 29.40
C PRO A 257 -35.91 -30.75 28.24
N ILE A 258 -36.47 -30.83 27.03
CA ILE A 258 -35.84 -30.48 25.75
C ILE A 258 -35.16 -29.11 25.85
N LYS A 259 -33.86 -29.11 26.12
CA LYS A 259 -33.03 -27.91 26.04
C LYS A 259 -32.88 -27.62 24.55
N ARG A 260 -33.69 -26.67 24.06
CA ARG A 260 -33.50 -26.09 22.71
C ARG A 260 -32.02 -25.75 22.58
N LYS A 261 -31.43 -26.17 21.46
CA LYS A 261 -30.02 -25.91 21.22
C LYS A 261 -29.84 -24.40 21.28
N PRO A 262 -28.75 -23.89 21.88
CA PRO A 262 -28.57 -22.46 22.03
C PRO A 262 -28.57 -21.73 20.67
N SER A 263 -28.39 -22.44 19.56
CA SER A 263 -28.57 -21.96 18.18
C SER A 263 -29.96 -21.37 17.88
N ASP A 264 -31.02 -21.83 18.55
CA ASP A 264 -32.42 -21.55 18.17
C ASP A 264 -32.99 -20.32 18.89
N ILE A 265 -32.24 -19.76 19.83
CA ILE A 265 -32.58 -18.53 20.56
C ILE A 265 -32.04 -17.34 19.75
N PRO A 266 -32.86 -16.38 19.30
CA PRO A 266 -32.39 -15.20 18.59
C PRO A 266 -31.19 -14.53 19.28
N PHE A 267 -30.24 -14.01 18.52
CA PHE A 267 -28.98 -13.47 19.04
C PHE A 267 -29.18 -12.47 20.19
N LEU A 268 -30.17 -11.57 20.05
CA LEU A 268 -30.48 -10.54 21.05
C LEU A 268 -30.86 -11.14 22.41
N GLU A 269 -31.70 -12.17 22.41
CA GLU A 269 -32.17 -12.84 23.62
C GLU A 269 -31.03 -13.67 24.28
N ARG A 270 -30.15 -14.24 23.45
CA ARG A 270 -28.91 -14.88 23.91
C ARG A 270 -27.96 -13.90 24.61
N MET A 271 -27.86 -12.67 24.08
CA MET A 271 -27.06 -11.60 24.66
C MET A 271 -27.66 -11.13 25.99
N GLN A 272 -28.98 -10.91 26.05
CA GLN A 272 -29.66 -10.52 27.29
C GLN A 272 -29.52 -11.56 28.40
N MET A 273 -29.71 -12.85 28.08
CA MET A 273 -29.50 -13.94 29.05
C MET A 273 -28.04 -14.00 29.54
N SER A 274 -27.07 -13.72 28.67
CA SER A 274 -25.65 -13.64 29.07
C SER A 274 -25.38 -12.47 30.02
N ILE A 275 -25.99 -11.31 29.79
CA ILE A 275 -25.86 -10.14 30.67
C ILE A 275 -26.48 -10.42 32.03
N GLN A 276 -27.69 -10.96 32.07
CA GLN A 276 -28.38 -11.30 33.32
C GLN A 276 -27.63 -12.36 34.12
N LYS A 277 -27.12 -13.41 33.46
CA LYS A 277 -26.32 -14.44 34.13
C LYS A 277 -25.02 -13.86 34.71
N ARG A 278 -24.41 -12.89 34.04
CA ARG A 278 -23.23 -12.19 34.54
C ARG A 278 -23.57 -11.32 35.75
N GLN A 279 -24.69 -10.58 35.71
CA GLN A 279 -25.17 -9.76 36.83
C GLN A 279 -25.49 -10.63 38.05
N LYS A 280 -26.28 -11.70 37.87
CA LYS A 280 -26.60 -12.63 38.95
C LYS A 280 -25.36 -13.26 39.57
N LYS A 281 -24.37 -13.63 38.76
CA LYS A 281 -23.10 -14.17 39.27
C LYS A 281 -22.31 -13.10 40.05
N LEU A 282 -22.39 -11.83 39.64
CA LEU A 282 -21.77 -10.72 40.34
C LEU A 282 -22.45 -10.48 41.70
N GLU A 283 -23.78 -10.48 41.74
CA GLU A 283 -24.58 -10.38 42.96
C GLU A 283 -24.33 -11.56 43.91
N GLU A 284 -24.30 -12.79 43.38
CA GLU A 284 -23.92 -13.97 44.15
C GLU A 284 -22.50 -13.81 44.72
N THR A 285 -21.53 -13.34 43.93
CA THR A 285 -20.17 -13.11 44.45
C THR A 285 -20.14 -12.05 45.55
N VAL A 286 -20.87 -10.94 45.40
CA VAL A 286 -20.96 -9.87 46.41
C VAL A 286 -21.66 -10.37 47.68
N LEU A 287 -22.67 -11.23 47.57
CA LEU A 287 -23.30 -11.86 48.75
C LEU A 287 -22.40 -12.92 49.41
N THR A 288 -21.54 -13.58 48.65
CA THR A 288 -20.56 -14.56 49.16
C THR A 288 -19.20 -13.97 49.49
N GLU A 289 -19.02 -12.65 49.42
CA GLU A 289 -17.85 -12.00 50.00
C GLU A 289 -17.94 -12.20 51.51
N GLU A 290 -17.25 -13.26 51.97
CA GLU A 290 -16.99 -13.56 53.37
C GLU A 290 -16.63 -12.25 54.11
N PRO A 291 -17.12 -12.06 55.34
CA PRO A 291 -16.85 -10.85 56.10
C PRO A 291 -15.36 -10.57 56.06
N THR A 292 -14.98 -9.35 55.65
CA THR A 292 -13.59 -8.89 55.51
C THR A 292 -12.78 -8.92 56.81
N HIS A 293 -13.37 -9.45 57.88
CA HIS A 293 -12.86 -9.55 59.23
C HIS A 293 -12.98 -11.01 59.65
N ASP A 294 -11.89 -11.56 60.18
CA ASP A 294 -11.88 -12.87 60.82
C ASP A 294 -12.90 -12.87 61.97
N ILE A 295 -13.87 -13.79 61.89
CA ILE A 295 -15.02 -13.87 62.80
C ILE A 295 -14.57 -14.10 64.26
N THR A 296 -13.40 -14.69 64.46
CA THR A 296 -12.90 -15.03 65.81
C THR A 296 -12.07 -13.91 66.45
N THR A 297 -11.35 -13.12 65.65
CA THR A 297 -10.44 -12.08 66.15
C THR A 297 -10.92 -10.65 65.87
N GLY A 298 -11.93 -10.49 65.00
CA GLY A 298 -12.38 -9.20 64.49
C GLY A 298 -11.36 -8.48 63.61
N GLN A 299 -10.21 -9.11 63.32
CA GLN A 299 -9.12 -8.50 62.56
C GLN A 299 -9.39 -8.60 61.06
N LYS A 300 -9.12 -7.53 60.31
CA LYS A 300 -9.23 -7.55 58.85
C LYS A 300 -8.28 -8.60 58.27
N LEU A 301 -8.80 -9.50 57.43
CA LEU A 301 -8.01 -10.53 56.75
C LEU A 301 -6.80 -9.89 56.05
N TYR A 302 -5.61 -10.47 56.30
CA TYR A 302 -4.31 -9.94 55.87
C TYR A 302 -4.29 -9.62 54.38
N ARG A 303 -4.11 -8.33 54.05
CA ARG A 303 -3.82 -7.87 52.68
C ARG A 303 -2.30 -7.79 52.55
N PRO A 304 -1.65 -8.62 51.72
CA PRO A 304 -0.22 -8.55 51.53
C PRO A 304 0.17 -7.14 51.06
N ILE A 305 1.26 -6.59 51.59
CA ILE A 305 1.77 -5.27 51.21
C ILE A 305 2.34 -5.38 49.79
N ILE A 306 1.52 -5.04 48.80
CA ILE A 306 1.88 -5.11 47.38
C ILE A 306 2.60 -3.82 46.96
N GLY A 307 3.91 -3.73 47.23
CA GLY A 307 4.83 -2.74 46.63
C GLY A 307 4.45 -1.25 46.76
N ARG A 308 5.26 -0.38 46.12
CA ARG A 308 4.94 1.06 45.97
C ARG A 308 3.98 1.24 44.80
N PRO A 309 2.92 2.06 44.91
CA PRO A 309 2.07 2.39 43.78
C PRO A 309 2.89 3.08 42.68
N PRO A 310 2.50 2.93 41.39
CA PRO A 310 3.18 3.63 40.29
C PRO A 310 3.20 5.14 40.57
N THR A 311 4.36 5.77 40.34
CA THR A 311 4.60 7.20 40.66
C THR A 311 3.66 8.15 39.94
N ASN A 312 3.17 7.74 38.77
CA ASN A 312 2.14 8.45 38.03
C ASN A 312 0.85 7.65 38.10
N GLU A 313 -0.23 8.32 38.48
CA GLU A 313 -1.57 7.78 38.31
C GLU A 313 -1.77 7.46 36.82
N ARG A 314 -2.10 6.21 36.53
CA ARG A 314 -2.26 5.78 35.14
C ARG A 314 -3.45 6.48 34.49
N ASN A 315 -4.49 6.78 35.26
CA ASN A 315 -5.75 7.31 34.75
C ASN A 315 -6.13 8.62 35.46
N ASN A 316 -5.37 9.69 35.20
CA ASN A 316 -5.63 11.01 35.78
C ASN A 316 -7.04 11.54 35.44
N SER A 317 -7.64 11.06 34.36
CA SER A 317 -8.98 11.45 33.91
C SER A 317 -10.11 10.69 34.61
N ASN A 318 -9.80 9.71 35.48
CA ASN A 318 -10.77 8.87 36.17
C ASN A 318 -11.81 8.22 35.24
N LEU A 319 -11.46 7.99 33.97
CA LEU A 319 -12.34 7.35 33.01
C LEU A 319 -12.54 5.87 33.36
N PRO A 320 -13.67 5.25 32.99
CA PRO A 320 -13.78 3.80 32.99
C PRO A 320 -12.58 3.18 32.27
N ILE A 321 -11.97 2.14 32.84
CA ILE A 321 -10.71 1.56 32.32
C ILE A 321 -10.77 1.22 30.82
N GLY A 322 -11.94 0.83 30.31
CA GLY A 322 -12.15 0.57 28.89
C GLY A 322 -12.00 1.81 28.01
N GLU A 323 -12.56 2.94 28.43
CA GLU A 323 -12.48 4.22 27.70
C GLU A 323 -11.05 4.78 27.76
N TYR A 324 -10.42 4.71 28.93
CA TYR A 324 -9.01 5.10 29.09
C TYR A 324 -8.08 4.31 28.16
N LEU A 325 -8.24 2.98 28.10
CA LEU A 325 -7.43 2.13 27.21
C LEU A 325 -7.74 2.38 25.73
N PHE A 326 -8.99 2.68 25.39
CA PHE A 326 -9.36 3.04 24.03
C PHE A 326 -8.72 4.37 23.61
N GLN A 327 -8.78 5.39 24.47
CA GLN A 327 -8.13 6.69 24.21
C GLN A 327 -6.61 6.55 24.10
N MET A 328 -5.98 5.72 24.94
CA MET A 328 -4.55 5.43 24.80
C MET A 328 -4.22 4.78 23.46
N ARG A 329 -5.07 3.87 22.97
CA ARG A 329 -4.89 3.22 21.68
C ARG A 329 -5.01 4.23 20.53
N THR A 330 -6.02 5.10 20.54
CA THR A 330 -6.18 6.10 19.48
C THR A 330 -4.98 7.05 19.44
N VAL A 331 -4.49 7.52 20.59
CA VAL A 331 -3.29 8.36 20.66
C VAL A 331 -2.05 7.64 20.10
N GLN A 332 -1.89 6.34 20.37
CA GLN A 332 -0.78 5.55 19.81
C GLN A 332 -0.92 5.34 18.30
N GLU A 333 -2.12 5.07 17.80
CA GLU A 333 -2.40 4.91 16.37
C GLU A 333 -2.18 6.25 15.63
N ASP A 334 -2.66 7.36 16.18
CA ASP A 334 -2.46 8.71 15.62
C ASP A 334 -0.97 9.08 15.57
N HIS A 335 -0.24 8.82 16.65
CA HIS A 335 1.21 9.03 16.68
C HIS A 335 1.95 8.15 15.65
N HIS A 336 1.53 6.88 15.49
CA HIS A 336 2.10 5.99 14.48
C HIS A 336 1.81 6.48 13.06
N ASN A 337 0.58 6.90 12.79
CA ASN A 337 0.16 7.44 11.50
C ASN A 337 0.92 8.73 11.17
N TYR A 338 1.11 9.60 12.16
CA TYR A 338 1.91 10.82 12.00
C TYR A 338 3.35 10.51 11.57
N LEU A 339 4.02 9.54 12.20
CA LEU A 339 5.37 9.13 11.83
C LEU A 339 5.45 8.54 10.41
N ILE A 340 4.46 7.74 10.02
CA ILE A 340 4.37 7.19 8.66
C ILE A 340 4.22 8.33 7.64
N GLU A 341 3.36 9.30 7.91
CA GLU A 341 3.12 10.42 7.01
C GLU A 341 4.35 11.34 6.91
N GLN A 342 5.03 11.59 8.03
CA GLN A 342 6.30 12.32 8.04
C GLN A 342 7.37 11.59 7.20
N GLN A 343 7.47 10.26 7.33
CA GLN A 343 8.38 9.46 6.51
C GLN A 343 7.99 9.50 5.03
N ARG A 344 6.69 9.46 4.72
CA ARG A 344 6.17 9.57 3.35
C ARG A 344 6.49 10.93 2.74
N GLN A 345 6.30 12.02 3.48
CA GLN A 345 6.66 13.37 3.05
C GLN A 345 8.18 13.49 2.84
N SER A 346 8.99 12.96 3.76
CA SER A 346 10.44 12.91 3.59
C SER A 346 10.85 12.11 2.35
N LEU A 347 10.19 10.98 2.07
CA LEU A 347 10.39 10.19 0.85
C LEU A 347 9.91 10.93 -0.41
N MET A 348 8.84 11.72 -0.34
CA MET A 348 8.42 12.58 -1.46
C MET A 348 9.41 13.72 -1.70
N ASN A 349 9.93 14.33 -0.64
CA ASN A 349 10.93 15.39 -0.71
C ASN A 349 12.32 14.87 -1.14
N SER A 350 12.63 13.61 -0.81
CA SER A 350 13.89 12.94 -1.18
C SER A 350 13.81 12.09 -2.44
N LYS A 351 12.61 11.89 -3.02
CA LYS A 351 12.42 11.38 -4.38
C LYS A 351 12.95 12.43 -5.36
N ALA A 352 14.26 12.36 -5.54
CA ALA A 352 15.08 12.97 -6.57
C ALA A 352 14.61 14.37 -6.99
N LYS A 353 14.91 15.38 -6.16
CA LYS A 353 15.31 16.66 -6.75
C LYS A 353 16.42 16.32 -7.73
N SER A 354 16.12 16.33 -9.03
CA SER A 354 17.15 16.23 -10.05
C SER A 354 18.20 17.24 -9.66
N SER A 355 19.48 16.85 -9.68
CA SER A 355 20.54 17.80 -9.33
C SER A 355 20.32 19.10 -10.11
N GLU A 356 20.62 20.25 -9.52
CA GLU A 356 20.40 21.55 -10.17
C GLU A 356 20.98 21.57 -11.59
N LYS A 357 22.15 20.96 -11.79
CA LYS A 357 22.78 20.73 -13.09
C LYS A 357 21.92 19.90 -14.05
N SER A 358 21.30 18.82 -13.57
CA SER A 358 20.39 18.01 -14.39
C SER A 358 19.12 18.77 -14.76
N SER A 359 18.60 19.62 -13.87
CA SER A 359 17.47 20.49 -14.17
C SER A 359 17.85 21.51 -15.24
N GLN A 360 19.02 22.14 -15.10
CA GLN A 360 19.53 23.09 -16.08
C GLN A 360 19.73 22.45 -17.46
N ILE A 361 20.33 21.25 -17.52
CA ILE A 361 20.47 20.49 -18.79
C ILE A 361 19.11 20.19 -19.43
N TYR A 362 18.09 19.89 -18.62
CA TYR A 362 16.74 19.66 -19.14
C TYR A 362 16.10 20.94 -19.68
N GLU A 363 16.25 22.06 -18.96
CA GLU A 363 15.75 23.36 -19.39
C GLU A 363 16.45 23.86 -20.66
N ASP A 364 17.76 23.73 -20.76
CA ASP A 364 18.54 24.07 -21.96
C ASP A 364 18.11 23.21 -23.16
N LYS A 365 17.91 21.91 -22.93
CA LYS A 365 17.42 20.99 -23.97
C LYS A 365 16.00 21.36 -24.41
N LYS A 366 15.12 21.70 -23.46
CA LYS A 366 13.74 22.12 -23.74
C LYS A 366 13.73 23.41 -24.55
N ARG A 367 14.48 24.43 -24.12
CA ARG A 367 14.64 25.70 -24.84
C ARG A 367 15.10 25.46 -26.27
N LYS A 368 16.16 24.67 -26.46
CA LYS A 368 16.68 24.33 -27.79
C LYS A 368 15.65 23.64 -28.69
N VAL A 369 14.88 22.71 -28.16
CA VAL A 369 13.80 22.03 -28.92
C VAL A 369 12.71 23.02 -29.33
N LEU A 370 12.38 23.99 -28.47
CA LEU A 370 11.40 25.02 -28.79
C LEU A 370 11.94 26.02 -29.82
N GLU A 371 13.21 26.40 -29.73
CA GLU A 371 13.90 27.20 -30.76
C GLU A 371 13.89 26.49 -32.12
N ASP A 372 14.19 25.19 -32.14
CA ASP A 372 14.15 24.36 -33.36
C ASP A 372 12.71 24.31 -33.94
N ILE A 373 11.67 24.22 -33.11
CA ILE A 373 10.27 24.28 -33.55
C ILE A 373 9.93 25.66 -34.11
N PHE A 374 10.32 26.73 -33.42
CA PHE A 374 10.07 28.10 -33.85
C PHE A 374 10.67 28.35 -35.23
N ALA A 375 11.93 27.95 -35.44
CA ALA A 375 12.60 28.09 -36.73
C ALA A 375 11.96 27.24 -37.86
N LEU A 376 11.22 26.17 -37.53
CA LEU A 376 10.44 25.41 -38.50
C LEU A 376 9.08 26.04 -38.80
N LEU A 377 8.52 26.83 -37.87
CA LEU A 377 7.27 27.55 -38.03
C LEU A 377 7.45 28.89 -38.77
N ASP A 378 8.58 29.57 -38.52
CA ASP A 378 9.00 30.85 -39.11
C ASP A 378 9.57 30.65 -40.52
N SER A 379 8.67 30.50 -41.50
CA SER A 379 9.04 30.17 -42.89
C SER A 379 9.67 31.34 -43.65
N ASP A 380 9.32 32.58 -43.28
CA ASP A 380 9.83 33.82 -43.84
C ASP A 380 11.10 34.32 -43.15
N GLY A 381 11.40 33.84 -41.94
CA GLY A 381 12.63 34.16 -41.22
C GLY A 381 12.67 35.59 -40.71
N ASP A 382 11.50 36.19 -40.47
CA ASP A 382 11.39 37.57 -39.96
C ASP A 382 11.53 37.62 -38.42
N GLY A 383 11.61 36.46 -37.77
CA GLY A 383 11.71 36.31 -36.32
C GLY A 383 10.36 36.39 -35.60
N GLN A 384 9.24 36.32 -36.32
CA GLN A 384 7.88 36.36 -35.77
C GLN A 384 6.98 35.30 -36.43
N ILE A 385 6.35 34.46 -35.62
CA ILE A 385 5.34 33.52 -36.15
C ILE A 385 3.97 34.17 -36.19
N SER A 386 3.29 34.01 -37.33
CA SER A 386 1.96 34.56 -37.60
C SER A 386 1.01 33.46 -38.05
N ALA A 387 -0.25 33.46 -37.58
CA ALA A 387 -1.22 32.43 -37.97
C ALA A 387 -1.41 32.29 -39.50
N SER A 388 -1.20 33.36 -40.24
CA SER A 388 -1.28 33.38 -41.71
C SER A 388 -0.05 32.81 -42.44
N SER A 389 1.12 32.79 -41.79
CA SER A 389 2.42 32.55 -42.44
C SER A 389 3.15 31.32 -41.89
N ILE A 390 2.52 30.54 -41.01
CA ILE A 390 3.15 29.35 -40.42
C ILE A 390 3.30 28.22 -41.45
N GLU A 391 4.51 27.67 -41.54
CA GLU A 391 4.75 26.41 -42.23
C GLU A 391 4.66 25.20 -41.26
N ILE A 392 3.74 24.28 -41.55
CA ILE A 392 3.45 23.11 -40.70
C ILE A 392 4.16 21.85 -41.21
N SER A 393 4.59 21.85 -42.46
CA SER A 393 5.08 20.68 -43.22
C SER A 393 6.24 19.95 -42.55
N GLY A 394 7.13 20.69 -41.88
CA GLY A 394 8.35 20.16 -41.27
C GLY A 394 8.16 19.51 -39.89
N ILE A 395 6.98 19.65 -39.28
CA ILE A 395 6.75 19.25 -37.89
C ILE A 395 5.99 17.93 -37.84
N GLN A 396 6.43 17.02 -36.96
CA GLN A 396 5.74 15.75 -36.76
C GLN A 396 4.31 15.97 -36.23
N ALA A 397 3.34 15.22 -36.76
CA ALA A 397 1.93 15.32 -36.38
C ALA A 397 1.69 15.17 -34.86
N GLU A 398 2.49 14.35 -34.18
CA GLU A 398 2.42 14.21 -32.71
C GLU A 398 2.77 15.53 -31.99
N ILE A 399 3.78 16.25 -32.46
CA ILE A 399 4.20 17.54 -31.90
C ILE A 399 3.15 18.61 -32.21
N LEU A 400 2.60 18.61 -33.42
CA LEU A 400 1.52 19.51 -33.81
C LEU A 400 0.27 19.31 -32.96
N SER A 401 -0.11 18.08 -32.66
CA SER A 401 -1.24 17.79 -31.78
C SER A 401 -1.06 18.36 -30.37
N ILE A 402 0.19 18.42 -29.90
CA ILE A 402 0.55 18.98 -28.61
C ILE A 402 0.50 20.51 -28.66
N LEU A 403 1.00 21.12 -29.73
CA LEU A 403 1.07 22.58 -29.91
C LEU A 403 -0.25 23.21 -30.37
N ALA A 404 -1.20 22.41 -30.86
CA ALA A 404 -2.47 22.89 -31.42
C ALA A 404 -3.21 23.89 -30.51
N PRO A 405 -3.34 23.70 -29.18
CA PRO A 405 -4.03 24.68 -28.33
C PRO A 405 -3.41 26.08 -28.39
N LEU A 406 -2.07 26.16 -28.41
CA LEU A 406 -1.34 27.42 -28.51
C LEU A 406 -1.52 28.07 -29.88
N LEU A 407 -1.46 27.29 -30.96
CA LEU A 407 -1.61 27.80 -32.32
C LEU A 407 -3.04 28.30 -32.58
N CYS A 408 -4.06 27.59 -32.08
CA CYS A 408 -5.45 28.03 -32.17
C CYS A 408 -5.70 29.32 -31.36
N GLU A 409 -5.09 29.46 -30.18
CA GLU A 409 -5.17 30.68 -29.38
C GLU A 409 -4.55 31.86 -30.13
N MET A 410 -3.37 31.67 -30.72
CA MET A 410 -2.67 32.68 -31.51
C MET A 410 -3.49 33.11 -32.74
N GLU A 411 -4.10 32.17 -33.46
CA GLU A 411 -5.00 32.43 -34.59
C GLU A 411 -6.23 33.24 -34.15
N SER A 412 -6.85 32.88 -33.02
CA SER A 412 -8.05 33.54 -32.52
C SER A 412 -7.82 35.01 -32.15
N ILE A 413 -6.62 35.33 -31.65
CA ILE A 413 -6.24 36.70 -31.24
C ILE A 413 -5.58 37.46 -32.41
N GLN A 414 -5.21 36.76 -33.49
CA GLN A 414 -4.39 37.29 -34.58
C GLN A 414 -3.09 37.94 -34.08
N ALA A 415 -2.49 37.34 -33.04
CA ALA A 415 -1.24 37.82 -32.47
C ALA A 415 -0.04 37.29 -33.26
N HIS A 416 1.01 38.10 -33.33
CA HIS A 416 2.33 37.70 -33.79
C HIS A 416 3.17 37.38 -32.55
N LEU A 417 3.88 36.25 -32.55
CA LEU A 417 4.75 35.87 -31.44
C LEU A 417 6.20 35.88 -31.88
N ASP A 418 7.03 36.65 -31.16
CA ASP A 418 8.49 36.50 -31.28
C ASP A 418 8.97 35.20 -30.61
N LEU A 419 10.26 34.88 -30.76
CA LEU A 419 10.86 33.67 -30.21
C LEU A 419 10.66 33.53 -28.69
N GLU A 420 10.88 34.59 -27.92
CA GLU A 420 10.82 34.52 -26.46
C GLU A 420 9.36 34.43 -25.98
N GLN A 421 8.43 35.14 -26.62
CA GLN A 421 6.99 35.03 -26.38
C GLN A 421 6.47 33.64 -26.71
N PHE A 422 6.91 33.05 -27.83
CA PHE A 422 6.57 31.66 -28.18
C PHE A 422 7.11 30.68 -27.15
N ILE A 423 8.38 30.81 -26.73
CA ILE A 423 8.98 29.95 -25.71
C ILE A 423 8.22 30.09 -24.38
N GLU A 424 7.82 31.29 -23.98
CA GLU A 424 7.05 31.52 -22.77
C GLU A 424 5.67 30.84 -22.85
N ALA A 425 4.94 31.06 -23.93
CA ALA A 425 3.61 30.49 -24.14
C ALA A 425 3.66 28.95 -24.24
N ALA A 426 4.65 28.41 -24.97
CA ALA A 426 4.90 26.98 -25.05
C ALA A 426 5.29 26.38 -23.68
N ASN A 427 6.03 27.10 -22.84
CA ASN A 427 6.33 26.66 -21.48
C ASN A 427 5.08 26.57 -20.60
N ARG A 428 4.15 27.54 -20.71
CA ARG A 428 2.85 27.49 -20.00
C ARG A 428 2.04 26.27 -20.44
N LEU A 429 1.98 26.02 -21.75
CA LEU A 429 1.35 24.82 -22.31
C LEU A 429 2.01 23.55 -21.77
N ILE A 430 3.35 23.45 -21.83
CA ILE A 430 4.12 22.30 -21.33
C ILE A 430 3.80 22.03 -19.86
N GLN A 431 3.63 23.02 -19.00
CA GLN A 431 3.31 22.78 -17.59
C GLN A 431 2.01 21.97 -17.42
N SER A 432 1.00 22.23 -18.24
CA SER A 432 -0.29 21.53 -18.23
C SER A 432 -0.25 20.10 -18.83
N LEU A 433 0.75 19.78 -19.64
CA LEU A 433 0.83 18.49 -20.33
C LEU A 433 1.14 17.32 -19.39
N ASN A 434 0.65 16.14 -19.77
CA ASN A 434 1.04 14.88 -19.14
C ASN A 434 2.51 14.54 -19.43
N VAL A 435 3.08 13.62 -18.64
CA VAL A 435 4.50 13.22 -18.76
C VAL A 435 4.82 12.57 -20.11
N SER A 436 3.87 11.87 -20.72
CA SER A 436 4.07 11.22 -22.03
C SER A 436 4.27 12.26 -23.13
N ASP A 437 3.40 13.25 -23.20
CA ASP A 437 3.40 14.27 -24.25
C ASP A 437 4.56 15.26 -24.05
N LYS A 438 4.92 15.57 -22.79
CA LYS A 438 6.19 16.23 -22.47
C LYS A 438 7.38 15.49 -23.10
N ASN A 439 7.45 14.18 -22.93
CA ASN A 439 8.56 13.39 -23.49
C ASN A 439 8.52 13.33 -25.02
N LYS A 440 7.34 13.29 -25.65
CA LYS A 440 7.20 13.36 -27.10
C LYS A 440 7.67 14.71 -27.64
N LEU A 441 7.30 15.82 -27.00
CA LEU A 441 7.75 17.14 -27.41
C LEU A 441 9.27 17.28 -27.31
N ILE A 442 9.86 16.95 -26.16
CA ILE A 442 11.29 17.14 -25.87
C ILE A 442 12.21 16.18 -26.66
N ASN A 443 11.70 15.03 -27.12
CA ASN A 443 12.50 14.04 -27.85
C ASN A 443 12.07 13.84 -29.31
N GLY A 444 10.90 14.35 -29.71
CA GLY A 444 10.25 14.03 -30.97
C GLY A 444 10.95 14.64 -32.19
N LEU A 445 11.49 15.85 -32.08
CA LEU A 445 12.18 16.51 -33.20
C LEU A 445 13.46 15.81 -33.66
N ARG A 446 14.01 14.90 -32.85
CA ARG A 446 15.17 14.15 -33.30
C ARG A 446 14.71 13.30 -34.48
N PRO A 447 15.30 13.47 -35.68
CA PRO A 447 15.00 12.57 -36.78
C PRO A 447 15.24 11.18 -36.21
N LYS A 448 14.20 10.33 -36.25
CA LYS A 448 14.38 8.92 -35.98
C LYS A 448 15.44 8.51 -36.98
N LYS A 449 16.70 8.41 -36.54
CA LYS A 449 17.75 7.81 -37.34
C LYS A 449 17.16 6.44 -37.63
N MET A 450 16.68 6.26 -38.85
CA MET A 450 16.43 4.92 -39.37
C MET A 450 17.82 4.33 -39.42
N LEU A 451 18.23 3.76 -38.29
CA LEU A 451 19.40 2.95 -38.19
C LEU A 451 19.11 1.81 -39.15
N ASP A 452 19.86 1.81 -40.25
CA ASP A 452 19.85 0.77 -41.25
C ASP A 452 20.05 -0.56 -40.51
N LEU A 453 18.94 -1.29 -40.33
CA LEU A 453 18.89 -2.47 -39.45
C LEU A 453 19.91 -3.53 -39.91
N ASP A 454 20.28 -3.50 -41.18
CA ASP A 454 21.14 -4.46 -41.85
C ASP A 454 22.64 -4.23 -41.60
N GLN A 455 23.06 -3.11 -40.98
CA GLN A 455 24.48 -2.83 -40.67
C GLN A 455 24.82 -2.88 -39.18
N CYS A 456 23.85 -3.14 -38.30
CA CYS A 456 24.11 -3.23 -36.86
C CYS A 456 24.70 -4.59 -36.47
N THR A 457 25.97 -4.87 -36.84
CA THR A 457 26.75 -5.93 -36.19
C THR A 457 27.08 -5.47 -34.76
N PHE A 458 26.12 -5.66 -33.85
CA PHE A 458 26.25 -5.24 -32.46
C PHE A 458 27.34 -6.05 -31.75
N GLN A 459 28.57 -5.54 -31.82
CA GLN A 459 29.67 -5.93 -30.95
C GLN A 459 29.81 -4.84 -29.89
N PRO A 460 29.19 -4.97 -28.71
CA PRO A 460 29.26 -3.95 -27.68
C PRO A 460 30.71 -3.82 -27.19
N LYS A 461 31.43 -2.82 -27.71
CA LYS A 461 32.74 -2.44 -27.20
C LYS A 461 32.51 -1.67 -25.91
N LEU A 462 32.71 -2.33 -24.77
CA LEU A 462 32.72 -1.68 -23.46
C LEU A 462 33.74 -0.54 -23.48
N CYS A 463 33.26 0.70 -23.33
CA CYS A 463 34.15 1.84 -23.26
C CYS A 463 35.04 1.72 -22.01
N LYS A 464 36.26 2.27 -22.06
CA LYS A 464 37.23 2.23 -20.94
C LYS A 464 36.62 2.74 -19.62
N HIS A 465 35.62 3.63 -19.69
CA HIS A 465 34.89 4.16 -18.53
C HIS A 465 33.94 3.13 -17.90
N SER A 466 33.15 2.40 -18.70
CA SER A 466 32.30 1.31 -18.20
C SER A 466 33.14 0.20 -17.54
N MET A 467 34.31 -0.11 -18.10
CA MET A 467 35.24 -1.07 -17.49
C MET A 467 35.80 -0.59 -16.14
N LYS A 468 35.95 0.73 -15.92
CA LYS A 468 36.34 1.29 -14.61
C LYS A 468 35.20 1.22 -13.60
N LEU A 469 33.96 1.49 -14.01
CA LEU A 469 32.77 1.41 -13.14
C LEU A 469 32.47 -0.01 -12.64
N VAL A 470 32.68 -1.02 -13.48
CA VAL A 470 32.51 -2.43 -13.09
C VAL A 470 33.56 -2.85 -12.06
N LYS A 471 34.79 -2.33 -12.16
CA LYS A 471 35.87 -2.61 -11.21
C LYS A 471 35.72 -1.87 -9.88
N SER A 472 34.91 -0.81 -9.80
CA SER A 472 34.72 0.02 -8.61
C SER A 472 33.43 -0.26 -7.81
N GLY A 473 32.73 -1.36 -8.06
CA GLY A 473 31.64 -1.82 -7.17
C GLY A 473 32.14 -2.21 -5.77
N PRO A 474 31.33 -2.89 -4.94
CA PRO A 474 30.23 -2.41 -4.08
C PRO A 474 30.59 -1.35 -3.02
N LYS A 475 31.84 -0.85 -2.98
CA LYS A 475 32.33 0.02 -1.88
C LYS A 475 31.58 1.35 -1.77
N LEU A 476 31.07 1.90 -2.88
CA LEU A 476 30.31 3.17 -2.87
C LEU A 476 28.93 3.06 -2.19
N GLN A 477 28.30 1.88 -2.24
CA GLN A 477 27.00 1.68 -1.57
C GLN A 477 27.17 1.55 -0.06
N GLN A 478 28.31 1.02 0.41
CA GLN A 478 28.61 0.93 1.85
C GLN A 478 28.85 2.32 2.46
N ASN A 479 29.66 3.17 1.81
CA ASN A 479 29.93 4.53 2.31
C ASN A 479 28.67 5.41 2.39
N LYS A 480 27.74 5.29 1.43
CA LYS A 480 26.49 6.06 1.46
C LYS A 480 25.57 5.61 2.61
N LEU A 481 25.57 4.32 2.94
CA LEU A 481 24.79 3.77 4.04
C LEU A 481 25.36 4.17 5.41
N GLU A 482 26.69 4.22 5.50
CA GLU A 482 27.41 4.65 6.71
C GLU A 482 27.22 6.15 6.99
N LEU A 483 27.23 6.99 5.94
CA LEU A 483 26.94 8.43 6.06
C LEU A 483 25.52 8.69 6.58
N VAL A 484 24.52 7.98 6.04
CA VAL A 484 23.12 8.09 6.49
C VAL A 484 22.95 7.64 7.93
N LYS A 485 23.70 6.60 8.34
CA LYS A 485 23.71 6.12 9.73
C LYS A 485 24.26 7.18 10.69
N GLN A 486 25.39 7.82 10.34
CA GLN A 486 25.97 8.90 11.15
C GLN A 486 25.05 10.10 11.29
N GLU A 487 24.34 10.49 10.21
CA GLU A 487 23.41 11.61 10.25
C GLU A 487 22.20 11.33 11.17
N GLN A 488 21.71 10.08 11.19
CA GLN A 488 20.65 9.67 12.12
C GLN A 488 21.14 9.66 13.58
N GLU A 489 22.35 9.15 13.83
CA GLU A 489 22.96 9.17 15.17
C GLU A 489 23.13 10.61 15.71
N GLN A 490 23.50 11.56 14.84
CA GLN A 490 23.61 12.97 15.21
C GLN A 490 22.25 13.61 15.54
N LYS A 491 21.20 13.32 14.75
CA LYS A 491 19.84 13.80 15.05
C LYS A 491 19.31 13.26 16.37
N VAL A 492 19.54 11.97 16.64
CA VAL A 492 19.18 11.34 17.91
C VAL A 492 19.94 11.98 19.08
N MET A 493 21.23 12.30 18.94
CA MET A 493 21.98 13.02 19.97
C MET A 493 21.46 14.45 20.20
N GLN A 494 21.03 15.16 19.15
CA GLN A 494 20.49 16.52 19.28
C GLN A 494 19.10 16.56 19.92
N GLU A 495 18.27 15.55 19.65
CA GLU A 495 16.94 15.38 20.26
C GLU A 495 17.00 14.77 21.68
N CYS A 496 18.18 14.31 22.10
CA CYS A 496 18.37 13.77 23.44
C CYS A 496 18.25 14.88 24.50
N THR A 497 17.07 14.96 25.13
CA THR A 497 16.78 15.86 26.25
C THR A 497 17.49 15.44 27.54
N PHE A 498 18.10 14.26 27.56
CA PHE A 498 18.95 13.81 28.65
C PHE A 498 20.26 14.60 28.63
N LYS A 499 20.26 15.71 29.37
CA LYS A 499 21.50 16.37 29.82
C LYS A 499 21.91 15.68 31.11
N PRO A 500 22.80 14.68 31.09
CA PRO A 500 23.31 14.14 32.35
C PRO A 500 23.89 15.32 33.11
N GLN A 501 23.31 15.62 34.28
CA GLN A 501 23.98 16.44 35.27
C GLN A 501 25.18 15.61 35.70
N LEU A 502 26.27 15.73 34.95
CA LEU A 502 27.56 15.24 35.38
C LEU A 502 27.81 15.98 36.69
N TYR A 503 27.76 15.23 37.78
CA TYR A 503 28.11 15.71 39.10
C TYR A 503 29.43 16.46 38.94
N ASN A 504 29.40 17.78 39.12
CA ASN A 504 30.64 18.53 39.26
C ASN A 504 31.38 17.85 40.40
N PRO A 505 32.56 17.25 40.16
CA PRO A 505 33.28 16.57 41.22
C PRO A 505 33.47 17.60 42.33
N LEU A 506 32.91 17.30 43.50
CA LEU A 506 33.14 18.07 44.70
C LEU A 506 34.65 18.26 44.80
N ARG A 507 35.11 19.52 44.77
CA ARG A 507 36.51 19.86 44.98
C ARG A 507 36.84 19.56 46.44
N ILE A 508 37.02 18.28 46.75
CA ILE A 508 37.42 17.79 48.06
C ILE A 508 38.77 18.42 48.47
N TYR A 509 39.59 18.82 47.49
CA TYR A 509 40.83 19.55 47.72
C TYR A 509 40.65 20.94 48.35
N ASP A 510 39.52 21.63 48.15
CA ASP A 510 39.28 22.92 48.79
C ASP A 510 38.87 22.77 50.28
N PHE A 511 38.43 21.57 50.68
CA PHE A 511 38.10 21.25 52.07
C PHE A 511 39.32 20.78 52.88
N MET A 512 40.38 20.31 52.21
CA MET A 512 41.59 19.80 52.87
C MET A 512 42.71 20.85 53.05
N LEU A 513 42.57 22.05 52.47
CA LEU A 513 43.57 23.12 52.58
C LEU A 513 43.20 24.23 53.59
N ASN A 514 42.07 24.10 54.28
CA ASN A 514 41.59 25.07 55.29
C ASN A 514 41.48 24.47 56.71
N GLN A 515 42.18 23.37 56.98
CA GLN A 515 42.54 22.93 58.34
C GLN A 515 44.06 22.92 58.45
#